data_AF-A0A2Z6N805-F1
#
_entry.id   AF-A0A2Z6N805-F1
#
_cell.length_a   1.000
_cell.length_b   1.000
_cell.length_c   1.000
_cell.angle_alpha   90.00
_cell.angle_beta   90.00
_cell.angle_gamma   90.00
#
_symmetry.space_group_name_H-M   'P 1'
#
loop_
_entity.id
_entity.type
_entity.pdbx_description
1 polymer ?
#
loop_
_entity_poly.entity_id
_entity_poly.type
_entity_poly.pdbx_seq_one_letter_code
_entity_poly.pdbx_strand_id
1 'polypeptide(L)' 'MLDIQQHGVSSIKCPAEIVTAERDEFERYITNAWYNFQRSGNLQVGDKMVFKLANPPSTLMINIIKKECLS' A
#
# COMPACT_ATOMS: atom_id res chain seq x y z
N MET A 1 6.74 -6.47 -3.69
CA MET A 1 6.29 -5.42 -4.65
C MET A 1 4.97 -4.85 -4.17
N LEU A 2 4.82 -3.52 -4.21
CA LEU A 2 3.56 -2.86 -3.84
C LEU A 2 2.78 -2.50 -5.10
N ASP A 3 1.51 -2.85 -5.10
CA ASP A 3 0.57 -2.45 -6.13
C ASP A 3 -0.42 -1.46 -5.51
N ILE A 4 -0.32 -0.20 -5.91
CA ILE A 4 -1.17 0.87 -5.41
C ILE A 4 -2.33 1.01 -6.38
N GLN A 5 -3.55 0.85 -5.88
CA GLN A 5 -4.76 1.05 -6.65
C GLN A 5 -5.51 2.29 -6.16
N GLN A 6 -5.81 3.20 -7.09
CA GLN A 6 -6.75 4.29 -6.85
C GLN A 6 -8.04 4.01 -7.60
N HIS A 7 -9.15 4.02 -6.86
CA HIS A 7 -10.51 3.78 -7.38
C HIS A 7 -10.67 2.47 -8.18
N GLY A 8 -9.79 1.47 -7.97
CA GLY A 8 -9.85 0.17 -8.65
C GLY A 8 -9.43 0.19 -10.13
N VAL A 9 -8.92 1.31 -10.66
CA VAL A 9 -8.62 1.47 -12.09
C VAL A 9 -7.15 1.74 -12.38
N SER A 10 -6.46 2.51 -11.54
CA SER A 10 -5.05 2.88 -11.76
C SER A 10 -4.13 2.07 -10.85
N SER A 11 -3.29 1.21 -11.45
CA SER A 11 -2.25 0.42 -10.76
C SER A 11 -0.90 1.12 -10.90
N ILE A 12 -0.37 1.64 -9.79
CA ILE A 12 1.00 2.16 -9.70
C ILE A 12 1.84 1.10 -9.02
N LYS A 13 2.80 0.55 -9.77
CA LYS A 13 3.81 -0.35 -9.22
C LYS A 13 4.87 0.47 -8.49
N CYS A 14 4.92 0.34 -7.17
CA CYS A 14 5.96 0.96 -6.37
C CYS A 14 7.00 -0.11 -6.01
N PRO A 15 8.26 0.03 -6.44
CA PRO A 15 9.32 -0.87 -6.03
C PRO A 15 9.54 -0.71 -4.53
N ALA A 16 9.06 -1.69 -3.78
CA ALA A 16 9.24 -1.80 -2.35
C ALA A 16 9.45 -3.25 -1.95
N GLU A 17 10.32 -3.41 -0.97
CA GLU A 17 10.50 -4.66 -0.25
C GLU A 17 9.47 -4.73 0.88
N ILE A 18 8.86 -5.91 1.00
CA ILE A 18 8.03 -6.28 2.14
C ILE A 18 8.91 -7.20 2.97
N VAL A 19 9.21 -6.79 4.19
CA VAL A 19 10.15 -7.50 5.06
C VAL A 19 9.40 -8.09 6.25
N THR A 20 9.78 -9.30 6.66
CA THR A 20 9.32 -9.92 7.91
C THR A 20 9.92 -9.20 9.11
N ALA A 21 9.11 -8.84 10.10
CA ALA A 21 9.67 -8.31 11.33
C ALA A 21 10.43 -9.40 12.09
N GLU A 22 11.59 -9.07 12.66
CA GLU A 22 12.36 -10.03 13.47
C GLU A 22 11.60 -10.49 14.72
N ARG A 23 10.67 -9.66 15.20
CA ARG A 23 9.89 -9.91 16.42
C ARG A 23 8.71 -10.86 16.24
N ASP A 24 8.21 -11.03 15.01
CA ASP A 24 7.04 -11.84 14.71
C ASP A 24 7.10 -12.31 13.25
N GLU A 25 7.10 -13.63 13.05
CA GLU A 25 7.21 -14.27 11.74
C GLU A 25 6.01 -14.01 10.81
N PHE A 26 4.88 -13.55 11.35
CA PHE A 26 3.68 -13.16 10.60
C PHE A 26 3.60 -11.65 10.35
N GLU A 27 4.38 -10.86 11.08
CA GLU A 27 4.41 -9.42 10.89
C GLU A 27 5.23 -9.06 9.64
N ARG A 28 4.69 -8.14 8.83
CA ARG A 28 5.29 -7.67 7.58
C ARG A 28 5.23 -6.15 7.55
N TYR A 29 6.31 -5.51 7.13
CA TYR A 29 6.37 -4.05 7.00
C TYR A 29 7.06 -3.62 5.70
N ILE A 30 6.77 -2.39 5.29
CA ILE A 30 7.35 -1.75 4.11
C ILE A 30 8.54 -0.92 4.58
N THR A 31 9.74 -1.20 4.06
CA THR A 31 10.98 -0.49 4.45
C THR A 31 11.12 0.85 3.73
N ASN A 32 11.63 0.84 2.50
CA ASN A 32 12.16 2.01 1.80
C ASN A 32 11.24 2.52 0.67
N ALA A 33 9.94 2.45 0.88
CA ALA A 33 8.99 2.93 -0.12
C ALA A 33 7.80 3.69 0.43
N TRP A 34 7.68 3.86 1.76
CA TRP A 34 6.54 4.59 2.33
C TRP A 34 6.44 6.01 1.77
N TYR A 35 7.57 6.72 1.73
CA TYR A 35 7.63 8.07 1.16
C TYR A 35 7.25 8.11 -0.32
N ASN A 36 7.77 7.17 -1.12
CA ASN A 36 7.45 7.07 -2.55
C ASN A 36 5.98 6.72 -2.77
N PHE A 37 5.44 5.80 -1.96
CA PHE A 37 4.03 5.43 -1.94
C PHE A 37 3.14 6.64 -1.62
N GLN A 38 3.46 7.40 -0.58
CA GLN A 38 2.72 8.62 -0.22
C GLN A 38 2.71 9.64 -1.37
N ARG A 39 3.87 9.84 -1.99
CA ARG A 39 4.02 10.76 -3.13
C ARG A 39 3.26 10.27 -4.37
N SER A 40 3.41 9.01 -4.75
CA SER A 40 2.73 8.41 -5.91
C SER A 40 1.22 8.31 -5.72
N GLY A 41 0.77 8.06 -4.49
CA GLY A 41 -0.64 7.99 -4.12
C GLY A 41 -1.29 9.33 -3.83
N ASN A 42 -0.53 10.45 -3.90
CA ASN A 42 -0.96 11.79 -3.48
C ASN A 42 -1.74 11.76 -2.15
N LEU A 43 -1.24 11.02 -1.17
CA LEU A 43 -1.95 10.77 0.08
C LEU A 43 -2.11 12.05 0.88
N GLN A 44 -3.31 12.27 1.41
CA GLN A 44 -3.61 13.39 2.29
C GLN A 44 -4.19 12.91 3.62
N VAL A 45 -4.07 13.75 4.65
CA VAL A 45 -4.75 13.52 5.93
C VAL A 45 -6.26 13.40 5.67
N GLY A 46 -6.83 12.29 6.14
CA GLY A 46 -8.25 11.94 5.94
C GLY A 46 -8.47 10.83 4.90
N ASP A 47 -7.50 10.55 4.02
CA ASP A 47 -7.58 9.41 3.11
C ASP A 47 -7.59 8.09 3.88
N LYS A 48 -8.35 7.12 3.39
CA LYS A 48 -8.38 5.75 3.94
C LYS A 48 -7.59 4.81 3.05
N MET A 49 -6.91 3.85 3.67
CA MET A 49 -6.15 2.80 2.96
C MET A 49 -6.71 1.44 3.32
N VAL A 50 -6.97 0.61 2.32
CA VAL A 50 -7.38 -0.79 2.49
C VAL A 50 -6.28 -1.67 1.96
N PHE A 51 -5.72 -2.50 2.84
CA PHE A 51 -4.64 -3.42 2.55
C PHE A 51 -5.20 -4.78 2.20
N LYS A 52 -4.74 -5.36 1.09
CA LYS A 52 -5.09 -6.72 0.67
C LYS A 52 -3.84 -7.48 0.28
N LEU A 53 -3.55 -8.56 0.98
CA LEU A 53 -2.50 -9.49 0.57
C LEU A 53 -3.06 -10.38 -0.55
N ALA A 54 -2.39 -10.43 -1.69
CA ALA A 54 -2.83 -11.19 -2.85
C ALA A 54 -1.72 -12.10 -3.39
N ASN A 55 -2.15 -13.20 -4.03
CA ASN A 55 -1.33 -14.35 -4.42
C ASN A 55 -0.67 -15.04 -3.20
N PRO A 56 -0.20 -16.30 -3.29
CA PRO A 56 0.79 -16.76 -2.32
C PRO A 56 1.91 -15.70 -2.21
N PRO A 57 2.31 -15.38 -0.97
CA PRO A 57 2.30 -14.03 -0.44
C PRO A 57 3.48 -13.20 -0.94
N SER A 58 3.30 -12.56 -2.10
CA SER A 58 4.36 -11.78 -2.76
C SER A 58 3.94 -10.36 -3.13
N THR A 59 2.62 -10.09 -3.13
CA THR A 59 2.06 -8.79 -3.50
C THR A 59 1.12 -8.27 -2.42
N LEU A 60 1.41 -7.06 -1.94
CA LEU A 60 0.49 -6.28 -1.12
C LEU A 60 -0.19 -5.25 -2.02
N MET A 61 -1.50 -5.38 -2.16
CA MET A 61 -2.36 -4.40 -2.82
C MET A 61 -2.79 -3.36 -1.79
N ILE A 62 -2.68 -2.08 -2.14
CA ILE A 62 -3.13 -0.98 -1.29
C ILE A 62 -4.13 -0.15 -2.08
N ASN A 63 -5.39 -0.22 -1.67
CA ASN A 63 -6.46 0.62 -2.22
C ASN A 63 -6.53 1.93 -1.45
N ILE A 64 -6.40 3.05 -2.14
CA ILE A 64 -6.57 4.39 -1.56
C ILE A 64 -7.99 4.87 -1.83
N ILE A 65 -8.72 5.19 -0.78
CA ILE A 65 -10.04 5.83 -0.82
C ILE A 65 -9.84 7.28 -0.39
N LYS A 66 -10.06 8.21 -1.32
CA LYS A 66 -9.85 9.63 -1.08
C LYS A 66 -10.90 10.19 -0.14
N LYS A 67 -10.49 11.12 0.74
CA LYS A 67 -11.40 11.73 1.73
C LYS A 67 -12.62 12.39 1.08
N GLU A 68 -12.46 12.97 -0.10
CA GLU A 68 -13.54 13.59 -0.89
C GLU A 68 -14.60 12.59 -1.37
N CYS A 69 -14.30 11.29 -1.36
CA CYS A 69 -15.26 10.23 -1.70
C CYS A 69 -16.01 9.69 -0.47
N LEU A 70 -15.71 10.19 0.73
CA LEU A 70 -16.27 9.72 2.00
C LEU A 70 -17.27 10.70 2.63
N SER A 71 -17.44 11.87 2.02
CA SER A 71 -18.36 12.95 2.38
C SER A 71 -19.55 12.99 1.43
#